data_AF-V5IA80-F1
#
_entry.id   AF-V5IA80-F1
#
_cell.length_a   1.000
_cell.length_b   1.000
_cell.length_c   1.000
_cell.angle_alpha   90.00
_cell.angle_beta   90.00
_cell.angle_gamma   90.00
#
_symmetry.space_group_name_H-M   'P 1'
#
loop_
_entity.id
_entity.type
_entity.pdbx_description
1 polymer ?
#
loop_
_entity_poly.entity_id
_entity_poly.type
_entity_poly.pdbx_seq_one_letter_code
_entity_poly.pdbx_strand_id
1 'polypeptide(L)'
;ASVLEADLSTFRAKILRILTDCAIRMPEKCTIYTTLVGLLNAKNFNFGGDFVEYMVKTFKESLKNCKWDAARYALRFLADLVNCHVISATSLLQLLDNMIDTANEDNVPQVRRDWYVFAILSTLPWVGRELYEKKEKALEHLLVQIEVFLNK
;
A
#
# COMPACT_ATOMS: atom_id res chain seq x y z
N ALA A 1 -19.76 0.06 -8.91
CA ALA A 1 -18.82 0.93 -9.65
C ALA A 1 -19.57 2.00 -10.47
N SER A 2 -20.50 1.63 -11.37
CA SER A 2 -21.13 2.58 -12.31
C SER A 2 -21.86 3.77 -11.67
N VAL A 3 -22.47 3.58 -10.48
CA VAL A 3 -23.10 4.69 -9.73
C VAL A 3 -22.04 5.72 -9.30
N LEU A 4 -20.94 5.25 -8.69
CA LEU A 4 -19.86 6.13 -8.26
C LEU A 4 -19.19 6.83 -9.43
N GLU A 5 -19.04 6.15 -10.57
CA GLU A 5 -18.50 6.73 -11.80
C GLU A 5 -19.33 7.92 -12.30
N ALA A 6 -20.67 7.79 -12.35
CA ALA A 6 -21.56 8.88 -12.75
C ALA A 6 -21.42 10.10 -11.82
N ASP A 7 -21.23 9.84 -10.52
CA ASP A 7 -21.07 10.86 -9.49
C ASP A 7 -19.66 11.47 -9.42
N LEU A 8 -18.64 10.91 -10.10
CA LEU A 8 -17.26 11.41 -10.06
C LEU A 8 -17.15 12.86 -10.56
N SER A 9 -18.00 13.26 -11.51
CA SER A 9 -17.99 14.64 -12.04
C SER A 9 -18.28 15.69 -10.98
N THR A 10 -19.11 15.34 -9.98
CA THR A 10 -19.64 16.28 -8.98
C THR A 10 -19.06 16.03 -7.59
N PHE A 11 -18.80 14.77 -7.23
CA PHE A 11 -18.46 14.36 -5.86
C PHE A 11 -17.06 13.74 -5.73
N ARG A 12 -16.17 13.96 -6.71
CA ARG A 12 -14.82 13.37 -6.77
C ARG A 12 -14.09 13.37 -5.41
N ALA A 13 -13.92 14.55 -4.81
CA ALA A 13 -13.18 14.70 -3.56
C ALA A 13 -13.83 13.94 -2.39
N LYS A 14 -15.16 13.89 -2.35
CA LYS A 14 -15.90 13.16 -1.31
C LYS A 14 -15.75 11.65 -1.49
N ILE A 15 -15.80 11.17 -2.74
CA ILE A 15 -15.60 9.75 -3.07
C ILE A 15 -14.18 9.31 -2.74
N LEU A 16 -13.16 10.09 -3.12
CA LEU A 16 -11.76 9.85 -2.75
C LEU A 16 -11.62 9.70 -1.24
N ARG A 17 -12.09 10.69 -0.48
CA ARG A 17 -12.02 10.66 0.99
C ARG A 17 -12.71 9.44 1.59
N ILE A 18 -13.93 9.11 1.14
CA ILE A 18 -14.69 7.97 1.68
C ILE A 18 -13.98 6.65 1.41
N LEU A 19 -13.50 6.43 0.18
CA LEU A 19 -12.81 5.18 -0.15
C LEU A 19 -11.49 5.05 0.62
N THR A 20 -10.78 6.15 0.83
CA THR A 20 -9.58 6.15 1.69
C THR A 20 -9.94 5.90 3.15
N ASP A 21 -11.00 6.51 3.69
CA ASP A 21 -11.49 6.21 5.04
C ASP A 21 -11.86 4.71 5.18
N CYS A 22 -12.47 4.11 4.17
CA CYS A 22 -12.78 2.67 4.15
C CYS A 22 -11.51 1.81 4.20
N ALA A 23 -10.47 2.16 3.43
CA ALA A 23 -9.20 1.44 3.43
C ALA A 23 -8.54 1.40 4.82
N ILE A 24 -8.66 2.49 5.59
CA ILE A 24 -8.01 2.64 6.90
C ILE A 24 -8.88 2.10 8.04
N ARG A 25 -10.20 2.33 8.00
CA ARG A 25 -11.11 2.02 9.10
C ARG A 25 -11.73 0.62 9.03
N MET A 26 -11.69 -0.02 7.85
CA MET A 26 -12.25 -1.36 7.63
C MET A 26 -11.24 -2.29 6.94
N PRO A 27 -10.06 -2.52 7.54
CA PRO A 27 -9.00 -3.34 6.95
C PRO A 27 -9.43 -4.81 6.72
N GLU A 28 -10.43 -5.30 7.44
CA GLU A 28 -11.04 -6.63 7.25
C GLU A 28 -11.81 -6.76 5.93
N LYS A 29 -12.16 -5.63 5.30
CA LYS A 29 -12.82 -5.56 4.00
C LYS A 29 -11.89 -5.09 2.88
N CYS A 30 -10.57 -5.18 3.08
CA CYS A 30 -9.56 -4.65 2.16
C CYS A 30 -9.84 -5.00 0.70
N THR A 31 -9.99 -6.30 0.39
CA THR A 31 -10.15 -6.80 -0.99
C THR A 31 -11.45 -6.33 -1.66
N ILE A 32 -12.51 -6.05 -0.88
CA ILE A 32 -13.77 -5.50 -1.41
C ILE A 32 -13.51 -4.10 -1.96
N TYR A 33 -12.80 -3.28 -1.19
CA TYR A 33 -12.55 -1.88 -1.53
C TYR A 33 -11.46 -1.71 -2.57
N THR A 34 -10.39 -2.52 -2.56
CA THR A 34 -9.39 -2.51 -3.63
C THR A 34 -9.98 -2.95 -4.97
N THR A 35 -10.84 -3.98 -4.98
CA THR A 35 -11.58 -4.39 -6.18
C THR A 35 -12.46 -3.25 -6.70
N LEU A 36 -13.18 -2.55 -5.81
CA LEU A 36 -13.99 -1.39 -6.21
C LEU A 36 -13.14 -0.28 -6.84
N VAL A 37 -11.98 0.02 -6.25
CA VAL A 37 -11.03 0.99 -6.81
C VAL A 37 -10.49 0.51 -8.15
N GLY A 38 -10.17 -0.78 -8.32
CA GLY A 38 -9.76 -1.38 -9.59
C GLY A 38 -10.80 -1.20 -10.69
N LEU A 39 -12.08 -1.45 -10.39
CA LEU A 39 -13.19 -1.22 -11.32
C LEU A 39 -13.36 0.25 -11.66
N LEU A 40 -13.16 1.17 -10.71
CA LEU A 40 -13.21 2.60 -10.96
C LEU A 40 -12.02 3.08 -11.79
N ASN A 41 -10.82 2.55 -11.54
CA ASN A 41 -9.62 2.83 -12.33
C ASN A 41 -9.80 2.40 -13.80
N ALA A 42 -10.35 1.19 -14.02
CA ALA A 42 -10.62 0.69 -15.37
C ALA A 42 -11.61 1.56 -16.16
N LYS A 43 -12.52 2.25 -15.45
CA LYS A 43 -13.50 3.17 -16.02
C LYS A 43 -12.96 4.60 -16.18
N ASN A 44 -12.14 5.04 -15.23
CA ASN A 44 -11.57 6.39 -15.19
C ASN A 44 -10.14 6.33 -14.62
N PHE A 45 -9.16 6.24 -15.52
CA PHE A 45 -7.75 6.12 -15.14
C PHE A 45 -7.26 7.32 -14.32
N ASN A 46 -7.73 8.53 -14.63
CA ASN A 46 -7.38 9.74 -13.88
C ASN A 46 -7.84 9.64 -12.42
N PHE A 47 -9.02 9.04 -12.17
CA PHE A 47 -9.48 8.79 -10.80
C PHE A 47 -8.59 7.80 -10.06
N GLY A 48 -8.14 6.73 -10.74
CA GLY A 48 -7.19 5.78 -10.16
C GLY A 48 -5.89 6.47 -9.73
N GLY A 49 -5.34 7.34 -10.57
CA GLY A 49 -4.18 8.16 -10.25
C GLY A 49 -4.38 9.03 -9.01
N ASP A 50 -5.43 9.85 -8.99
CA ASP A 50 -5.75 10.72 -7.85
C ASP A 50 -5.98 9.92 -6.56
N PHE A 51 -6.59 8.75 -6.66
CA PHE A 51 -6.81 7.88 -5.50
C PHE A 51 -5.50 7.36 -4.93
N VAL A 52 -4.59 6.88 -5.78
CA VAL A 52 -3.26 6.42 -5.34
C VAL A 52 -2.49 7.57 -4.70
N GLU A 53 -2.51 8.77 -5.29
CA GLU A 53 -1.86 9.96 -4.72
C GLU A 53 -2.43 10.30 -3.33
N TYR A 54 -3.76 10.31 -3.20
CA TYR A 54 -4.42 10.58 -1.91
C TYR A 54 -4.11 9.50 -0.86
N MET A 55 -4.04 8.23 -1.26
CA MET A 55 -3.68 7.11 -0.37
C MET A 55 -2.23 7.22 0.11
N VAL A 56 -1.28 7.55 -0.78
CA VAL A 56 0.13 7.76 -0.43
C VAL A 56 0.29 8.96 0.50
N LYS A 57 -0.44 10.04 0.26
CA LYS A 57 -0.49 11.20 1.18
C LYS A 57 -0.99 10.77 2.56
N THR A 58 -2.07 9.99 2.62
CA THR A 58 -2.65 9.48 3.87
C THR A 58 -1.68 8.55 4.61
N PHE A 59 -0.94 7.71 3.89
CA PHE A 59 0.13 6.87 4.44
C PHE A 59 1.23 7.72 5.09
N LYS A 60 1.76 8.71 4.37
CA LYS A 60 2.79 9.64 4.89
C LYS A 60 2.31 10.44 6.09
N GLU A 61 1.07 10.94 6.06
CA GLU A 61 0.46 11.66 7.18
C GLU A 61 0.26 10.76 8.40
N SER A 62 -0.09 9.49 8.20
CA SER A 62 -0.23 8.52 9.28
C SER A 62 1.10 8.25 9.97
N LEU A 63 2.18 8.07 9.20
CA LEU A 63 3.54 7.96 9.74
C LEU A 63 3.94 9.20 10.55
N LYS A 64 3.76 10.39 9.97
CA LYS A 64 4.09 11.68 10.62
C LYS A 64 3.38 11.88 11.96
N ASN A 65 2.13 11.41 12.05
CA ASN A 65 1.31 11.53 13.26
C ASN A 65 1.40 10.31 14.18
N CYS A 66 2.36 9.41 13.97
CA CYS A 66 2.55 8.19 14.75
C CYS A 66 1.31 7.27 14.78
N LYS A 67 0.47 7.31 13.73
CA LYS A 67 -0.68 6.42 13.54
C LYS A 67 -0.23 5.15 12.83
N TRP A 68 0.54 4.33 13.55
CA TRP A 68 1.23 3.16 13.02
C TRP A 68 0.29 2.11 12.40
N ASP A 69 -0.86 1.85 13.02
CA ASP A 69 -1.85 0.92 12.46
C ASP A 69 -2.47 1.44 11.17
N ALA A 70 -2.86 2.72 11.15
CA ALA A 70 -3.41 3.35 9.95
C ALA A 70 -2.40 3.33 8.80
N ALA A 71 -1.12 3.63 9.07
CA ALA A 71 -0.07 3.55 8.08
C ALA A 71 0.09 2.12 7.52
N ARG A 72 0.04 1.10 8.38
CA ARG A 72 0.13 -0.30 7.97
C ARG A 72 -1.07 -0.75 7.14
N TYR A 73 -2.28 -0.30 7.48
CA TYR A 73 -3.49 -0.58 6.67
C TYR A 73 -3.45 0.12 5.32
N ALA A 74 -2.97 1.36 5.26
CA ALA A 74 -2.73 2.07 4.00
C ALA A 74 -1.75 1.30 3.10
N LEU A 75 -0.63 0.84 3.68
CA LEU A 75 0.37 0.06 2.96
C LEU A 75 -0.18 -1.27 2.43
N ARG A 76 -0.95 -2.01 3.25
CA ARG A 76 -1.66 -3.23 2.81
C ARG A 76 -2.59 -2.94 1.64
N PHE A 77 -3.34 -1.84 1.72
CA PHE A 77 -4.25 -1.45 0.64
C PHE A 77 -3.50 -1.14 -0.65
N LEU A 78 -2.40 -0.39 -0.57
CA LEU A 78 -1.52 -0.11 -1.72
C LEU A 78 -0.94 -1.41 -2.30
N ALA A 79 -0.59 -2.38 -1.45
CA ALA A 79 -0.09 -3.67 -1.90
C ALA A 79 -1.14 -4.46 -2.69
N ASP A 80 -2.36 -4.58 -2.15
CA ASP A 80 -3.43 -5.33 -2.80
C ASP A 80 -3.99 -4.63 -4.07
N LEU A 81 -3.78 -3.32 -4.22
CA LEU A 81 -4.05 -2.60 -5.47
C LEU A 81 -3.17 -3.06 -6.65
N VAL A 82 -2.07 -3.75 -6.40
CA VAL A 82 -1.28 -4.40 -7.48
C VAL A 82 -2.08 -5.54 -8.12
N ASN A 83 -2.74 -6.36 -7.29
CA ASN A 83 -3.62 -7.44 -7.77
C ASN A 83 -4.82 -6.88 -8.56
N CYS A 84 -5.24 -5.66 -8.25
CA CYS A 84 -6.34 -4.97 -8.94
C CYS A 84 -5.88 -4.17 -10.17
N HIS A 85 -4.61 -4.29 -10.58
CA HIS A 85 -4.01 -3.57 -11.72
C HIS A 85 -4.11 -2.05 -11.63
N VAL A 86 -4.13 -1.49 -10.42
CA VAL A 86 -4.12 -0.03 -10.18
C VAL A 86 -2.69 0.46 -9.94
N ILE A 87 -1.87 -0.34 -9.25
CA ILE A 87 -0.46 -0.04 -8.97
C ILE A 87 0.43 -1.08 -9.65
N SER A 88 1.60 -0.66 -10.15
CA SER A 88 2.57 -1.60 -10.72
C SER A 88 3.35 -2.34 -9.61
N ALA A 89 3.67 -3.62 -9.84
CA ALA A 89 4.52 -4.41 -8.94
C ALA A 89 5.89 -3.73 -8.71
N THR A 90 6.45 -3.11 -9.75
CA THR A 90 7.73 -2.37 -9.65
C THR A 90 7.62 -1.21 -8.66
N SER A 91 6.57 -0.40 -8.75
CA SER A 91 6.37 0.76 -7.86
C SER A 91 6.20 0.33 -6.40
N LEU A 92 5.47 -0.78 -6.16
CA LEU A 92 5.33 -1.31 -4.81
C LEU A 92 6.66 -1.79 -4.27
N LEU A 93 7.42 -2.58 -5.03
CA LEU A 93 8.73 -3.07 -4.59
C LEU A 93 9.70 -1.94 -4.26
N GLN A 94 9.76 -0.89 -5.10
CA GLN A 94 10.55 0.30 -4.80
C GLN A 94 10.15 0.96 -3.47
N LEU A 95 8.86 0.99 -3.13
CA LEU A 95 8.41 1.48 -1.83
C LEU A 95 8.89 0.56 -0.69
N LEU A 96 8.78 -0.76 -0.84
CA LEU A 96 9.21 -1.73 0.16
C LEU A 96 10.74 -1.71 0.36
N ASP A 97 11.52 -1.53 -0.72
CA ASP A 97 12.97 -1.35 -0.69
C ASP A 97 13.36 -0.10 0.12
N ASN A 98 12.73 1.04 -0.15
CA ASN A 98 12.96 2.26 0.64
C ASN A 98 12.60 2.07 2.13
N MET A 99 11.59 1.26 2.43
CA MET A 99 11.17 0.96 3.80
C MET A 99 12.18 0.07 4.53
N ILE A 100 12.76 -0.94 3.87
CA ILE A 100 13.80 -1.78 4.48
C ILE A 100 15.11 -1.00 4.65
N ASP A 101 15.43 -0.08 3.73
CA ASP A 101 16.57 0.83 3.90
C ASP A 101 16.38 1.73 5.12
N THR A 102 15.17 2.25 5.34
CA THR A 102 14.82 3.04 6.54
C THR A 102 14.93 2.20 7.82
N ALA A 103 14.61 0.90 7.77
CA ALA A 103 14.78 -0.01 8.90
C ALA A 103 16.25 -0.31 9.22
N ASN A 104 17.14 -0.18 8.23
CA ASN A 104 18.58 -0.40 8.36
C ASN A 104 19.38 0.86 8.73
N GLU A 105 18.72 2.00 8.96
CA GLU A 105 19.38 3.22 9.45
C GLU A 105 20.10 2.96 10.78
N ASP A 106 21.32 3.46 10.91
CA ASP A 106 22.10 3.39 12.15
C ASP A 106 21.53 4.34 13.21
N ASN A 107 21.75 4.00 14.49
CA ASN A 107 21.42 4.85 15.64
C ASN A 107 19.92 5.20 15.78
N VAL A 108 19.01 4.37 15.26
CA VAL A 108 17.56 4.52 15.45
C VAL A 108 17.01 3.48 16.44
N PRO A 109 15.88 3.76 17.14
CA PRO A 109 15.29 2.80 18.07
C PRO A 109 14.85 1.50 17.38
N GLN A 110 15.10 0.35 18.02
CA GLN A 110 14.74 -0.97 17.48
C GLN A 110 13.26 -1.08 17.09
N VAL A 111 12.37 -0.55 17.93
CA VAL A 111 10.91 -0.54 17.68
C VAL A 111 10.51 0.16 16.38
N ARG A 112 11.27 1.17 15.92
CA ARG A 112 11.04 1.81 14.61
C ARG A 112 11.39 0.83 13.49
N ARG A 113 12.54 0.18 13.60
CA ARG A 113 13.06 -0.76 12.61
C ARG A 113 12.13 -1.95 12.46
N ASP A 114 11.73 -2.54 13.58
CA ASP A 114 10.80 -3.66 13.66
C ASP A 114 9.46 -3.33 13.00
N TRP A 115 8.95 -2.11 13.20
CA TRP A 115 7.69 -1.70 12.59
C TRP A 115 7.75 -1.69 11.05
N TYR A 116 8.84 -1.17 10.46
CA TYR A 116 9.01 -1.17 8.99
C TYR A 116 9.08 -2.59 8.43
N VAL A 117 9.88 -3.46 9.05
CA VAL A 117 10.01 -4.87 8.63
C VAL A 117 8.70 -5.61 8.78
N PHE A 118 8.01 -5.45 9.92
CA PHE A 118 6.68 -6.02 10.14
C PHE A 118 5.67 -5.51 9.13
N ALA A 119 5.66 -4.21 8.82
CA ALA A 119 4.75 -3.62 7.85
C ALA A 119 4.95 -4.24 6.46
N ILE A 120 6.20 -4.38 5.99
CA ILE A 120 6.55 -5.03 4.72
C ILE A 120 6.05 -6.48 4.70
N LEU A 121 6.47 -7.30 5.68
CA LEU A 121 6.08 -8.71 5.77
C LEU A 121 4.55 -8.88 5.84
N SER A 122 3.87 -7.97 6.53
CA SER A 122 2.40 -7.95 6.64
C SER A 122 1.66 -7.55 5.36
N THR A 123 2.35 -7.29 4.25
CA THR A 123 1.71 -7.14 2.92
C THR A 123 1.83 -8.37 2.06
N LEU A 124 2.82 -9.24 2.32
CA LEU A 124 3.12 -10.40 1.47
C LEU A 124 1.97 -11.41 1.36
N PRO A 125 1.13 -11.66 2.40
CA PRO A 125 -0.04 -12.51 2.22
C PRO A 125 -1.06 -12.02 1.18
N TRP A 126 -1.04 -10.72 0.86
CA TRP A 126 -1.94 -10.12 -0.13
C TRP A 126 -1.31 -10.06 -1.52
N VAL A 127 -0.03 -9.71 -1.63
CA VAL A 127 0.60 -9.39 -2.92
C VAL A 127 1.79 -10.29 -3.28
N GLY A 128 2.26 -11.13 -2.36
CA GLY A 128 3.54 -11.84 -2.48
C GLY A 128 3.63 -12.72 -3.72
N ARG A 129 2.54 -13.41 -4.09
CA ARG A 129 2.47 -14.21 -5.31
C ARG A 129 2.66 -13.37 -6.57
N GLU A 130 1.96 -12.25 -6.66
CA GLU A 130 2.01 -11.33 -7.81
C GLU A 130 3.41 -10.70 -7.95
N LEU A 131 4.06 -10.36 -6.83
CA LEU A 131 5.44 -9.90 -6.83
C LEU A 131 6.42 -10.99 -7.26
N TYR A 132 6.24 -12.22 -6.78
CA TYR A 132 7.08 -13.35 -7.14
C TYR A 132 6.97 -13.65 -8.64
N GLU A 133 5.75 -13.79 -9.16
CA GLU A 133 5.51 -14.10 -10.58
C GLU A 133 6.04 -13.01 -11.54
N LYS A 134 5.99 -11.73 -11.14
CA LYS A 134 6.42 -10.61 -12.02
C LYS A 134 7.84 -10.13 -11.79
N LYS A 135 8.37 -10.30 -10.58
CA LYS A 135 9.57 -9.62 -10.07
C LYS A 135 10.35 -10.48 -9.06
N GLU A 136 10.37 -11.80 -9.25
CA GLU A 136 11.07 -12.80 -8.41
C GLU A 136 12.39 -12.29 -7.82
N LYS A 137 13.38 -11.95 -8.66
CA LYS A 137 14.71 -11.51 -8.20
C LYS A 137 14.68 -10.29 -7.26
N ALA A 138 13.79 -9.35 -7.50
CA ALA A 138 13.67 -8.16 -6.66
C ALA A 138 12.99 -8.50 -5.32
N LEU A 139 11.99 -9.40 -5.34
CA LEU A 139 11.39 -9.92 -4.12
C LEU A 139 12.40 -10.73 -3.30
N GLU A 140 13.18 -11.60 -3.94
CA GLU A 140 14.26 -12.37 -3.28
C GLU A 140 15.28 -11.45 -2.61
N HIS A 141 15.72 -10.40 -3.30
CA HIS A 141 16.63 -9.41 -2.74
C HIS A 141 16.05 -8.75 -1.48
N LEU A 142 14.80 -8.30 -1.52
CA LEU A 142 14.10 -7.73 -0.38
C LEU A 142 14.02 -8.72 0.79
N LEU A 143 13.70 -9.98 0.52
CA LEU A 143 13.61 -11.03 1.55
C LEU A 143 14.97 -11.34 2.18
N VAL A 144 16.06 -11.35 1.41
CA VAL A 144 17.43 -11.51 1.94
C VAL A 144 17.78 -10.34 2.86
N GLN A 145 17.45 -9.10 2.50
CA GLN A 145 17.67 -7.94 3.37
C GLN A 145 16.90 -8.06 4.70
N ILE A 146 15.67 -8.56 4.66
CA ILE A 146 14.85 -8.82 5.85
C ILE A 146 15.46 -9.95 6.70
N GLU A 147 15.92 -11.04 6.09
CA GLU A 147 16.56 -12.15 6.81
C GLU A 147 17.83 -11.68 7.53
N VAL A 148 18.69 -10.90 6.85
CA VAL A 148 19.89 -10.30 7.46
C VAL A 148 19.50 -9.38 8.61
N PHE A 149 18.39 -8.64 8.50
CA PHE A 149 17.90 -7.80 9.58
C PHE A 149 17.46 -8.62 10.80
N LEU A 150 16.70 -9.71 10.60
CA LEU A 150 16.13 -10.53 11.69
C LEU A 150 17.19 -11.34 12.43
N ASN A 151 18.34 -11.61 11.80
CA ASN A 151 19.44 -12.36 12.39
C ASN A 151 20.47 -11.48 13.14
N LYS A 152 20.26 -10.16 13.18
CA LYS A 152 21.08 -9.20 13.95
C LYS A 152 20.47 -8.94 15.32
#